data_AF-A0A3C1UIJ0-F1
#
_entry.id   AF-A0A3C1UIJ0-F1
#
_cell.length_a   1.000
_cell.length_b   1.000
_cell.length_c   1.000
_cell.angle_alpha   90.00
_cell.angle_beta   90.00
_cell.angle_gamma   90.00
#
_symmetry.space_group_name_H-M   'P 1'
#
loop_
_entity.id
_entity.type
_entity.pdbx_description
1 polymer ?
#
loop_
_entity_poly.entity_id
_entity_poly.type
_entity_poly.pdbx_seq_one_letter_code
_entity_poly.pdbx_strand_id
1 'polypeptide(L)'
;MNRKKGIISVILLVVVLALVVLFFWRLQPYENVRSSAATSTSEILAYDQTQSDGTVRFMYPSKDFGLATNANQILVSSFIPPCSSNFLYCLNYKSTDYDGTNFESAGLRIAKRVDIVGEPLCLNTPPEGFDSSMVPNLTTSTDEYSTSVFSNVNDAATGHYASGILYRLYVRASSTCYEFETRIGQSQLANYPAGTVKEFTTADQASLQAELRLVLNTTTLSSGTKVVFP
;
A
#
# COMPACT_ATOMS: atom_id res chain seq x y z
N MET A 1 17.00 67.47 -22.50
CA MET A 1 17.60 66.14 -22.69
C MET A 1 17.89 65.37 -21.37
N ASN A 2 17.40 65.81 -20.20
CA ASN A 2 17.77 65.21 -18.89
C ASN A 2 16.69 64.35 -18.22
N ARG A 3 15.45 64.30 -18.72
CA ARG A 3 14.36 63.51 -18.11
C ARG A 3 14.42 62.00 -18.43
N LYS A 4 14.91 61.63 -19.61
CA LYS A 4 14.99 60.21 -20.03
C LYS A 4 16.09 59.42 -19.32
N LYS A 5 17.18 60.09 -18.88
CA LYS A 5 18.28 59.45 -18.14
C LYS A 5 17.86 59.02 -16.71
N GLY A 6 16.97 59.77 -16.07
CA GLY A 6 16.47 59.43 -14.73
C GLY A 6 15.63 58.14 -14.70
N ILE A 7 14.76 57.94 -15.70
CA ILE A 7 13.87 56.77 -15.75
C ILE A 7 14.65 55.48 -16.01
N ILE A 8 15.65 55.52 -16.90
CA ILE A 8 16.50 54.36 -17.19
C ILE A 8 17.30 53.95 -15.95
N SER A 9 17.78 54.93 -15.16
CA SER A 9 18.54 54.67 -13.93
C SER A 9 17.69 54.00 -12.85
N VAL A 10 16.40 54.35 -12.74
CA VAL A 10 15.49 53.76 -11.75
C VAL A 10 15.13 52.32 -12.12
N ILE A 11 14.87 52.05 -13.40
CA ILE A 11 14.55 50.70 -13.88
C ILE A 11 15.74 49.75 -13.65
N LEU A 12 16.96 50.20 -13.93
CA LEU A 12 18.15 49.38 -13.72
C LEU A 12 18.37 49.04 -12.24
N LEU A 13 18.09 49.99 -11.34
CA LEU A 13 18.21 49.78 -9.89
C LEU A 13 17.19 48.74 -9.38
N VAL A 14 15.95 48.78 -9.88
CA VAL A 14 14.90 47.83 -9.51
C VAL A 14 15.21 46.42 -10.00
N VAL A 15 15.74 46.29 -11.23
CA VAL A 15 16.14 44.98 -11.77
C VAL A 15 17.32 44.38 -10.99
N VAL A 16 18.31 45.20 -10.62
CA VAL A 16 19.44 44.73 -9.81
C VAL A 16 18.97 44.30 -8.41
N LEU A 17 18.07 45.06 -7.77
CA LEU A 17 17.50 44.68 -6.48
C LEU A 17 16.71 43.37 -6.56
N ALA A 18 15.91 43.16 -7.61
CA ALA A 18 15.17 41.92 -7.81
C ALA A 18 16.09 40.70 -7.98
N LEU A 19 17.19 40.87 -8.72
CA LEU A 19 18.20 39.81 -8.89
C LEU A 19 18.96 39.50 -7.60
N VAL A 20 19.26 40.51 -6.78
CA VAL A 20 19.88 40.31 -5.46
C VAL A 20 18.93 39.55 -4.52
N VAL A 21 17.65 39.88 -4.49
CA VAL A 21 16.65 39.16 -3.68
C VAL A 21 16.50 37.71 -4.12
N LEU A 22 16.45 37.45 -5.43
CA LEU A 22 16.41 36.09 -5.97
C LEU A 22 17.68 35.28 -5.66
N PHE A 23 18.84 35.94 -5.67
CA PHE A 23 20.12 35.31 -5.32
C PHE A 23 20.19 34.98 -3.83
N PHE A 24 19.70 35.86 -2.95
CA PHE A 24 19.60 35.58 -1.51
C PHE A 24 18.57 34.48 -1.18
N TRP A 25 17.47 34.37 -1.93
CA TRP A 25 16.51 33.26 -1.80
C TRP A 25 17.12 31.90 -2.20
N ARG A 26 18.02 31.87 -3.18
CA ARG A 26 18.73 30.63 -3.56
C ARG A 26 19.87 30.23 -2.62
N LEU A 27 20.30 31.13 -1.75
CA LEU A 27 21.43 30.90 -0.83
C LEU A 27 21.00 30.73 0.62
N GLN A 28 19.70 30.54 0.94
CA GLN A 28 19.35 30.14 2.29
C GLN A 28 19.96 28.76 2.58
N PRO A 29 20.92 28.66 3.51
CA PRO A 29 21.38 27.36 3.96
C PRO A 29 20.19 26.66 4.61
N TYR A 30 19.99 25.42 4.18
CA TYR A 30 19.09 24.45 4.79
C TYR A 30 19.42 24.37 6.29
N GLU A 31 18.70 25.15 7.11
CA GLU A 31 18.78 25.00 8.56
C GLU A 31 18.24 23.62 8.89
N ASN A 32 19.18 22.77 9.30
CA ASN A 32 18.98 21.47 9.91
C ASN A 32 17.69 21.43 10.73
N VAL A 33 16.67 20.76 10.18
CA VAL A 33 15.61 20.20 10.99
C VAL A 33 16.29 19.29 12.00
N ARG A 34 16.26 19.77 13.25
CA ARG A 34 16.70 19.08 14.46
C ARG A 34 16.45 17.58 14.34
N SER A 35 17.55 16.84 14.27
CA SER A 35 17.63 15.44 14.67
C SER A 35 17.11 15.36 16.11
N SER A 36 15.83 15.04 16.24
CA SER A 36 15.30 14.49 17.47
C SER A 36 15.58 13.00 17.39
N ALA A 37 16.79 12.61 17.81
CA ALA A 37 17.06 11.27 18.28
C ALA A 37 16.21 11.04 19.54
N ALA A 38 14.91 10.87 19.34
CA ALA A 38 14.02 10.25 20.30
C ALA A 38 14.17 8.75 20.07
N THR A 39 15.04 8.15 20.87
CA THR A 39 14.94 6.79 21.42
C THR A 39 13.87 5.92 20.75
N SER A 40 14.21 5.31 19.61
CA SER A 40 13.36 4.37 18.87
C SER A 40 13.36 2.98 19.53
N THR A 41 13.17 2.95 20.85
CA THR A 41 13.13 1.72 21.66
C THR A 41 11.77 1.57 22.36
N SER A 42 10.73 2.18 21.78
CA SER A 42 9.34 2.19 22.29
C SER A 42 8.28 1.94 21.20
N GLU A 43 8.62 1.32 20.07
CA GLU A 43 7.65 0.81 19.08
C GLU A 43 7.79 -0.70 18.83
N ILE A 44 8.45 -1.43 19.73
CA ILE A 44 8.44 -2.91 19.74
C ILE A 44 7.13 -3.42 20.39
N LEU A 45 6.01 -2.76 20.06
CA LEU A 45 4.64 -3.23 20.31
C LEU A 45 3.81 -3.31 19.01
N ALA A 46 4.40 -3.08 17.82
CA ALA A 46 3.65 -2.90 16.58
C ALA A 46 3.06 -4.18 15.95
N TYR A 47 3.49 -5.38 16.37
CA TYR A 47 2.90 -6.65 15.93
C TYR A 47 2.67 -7.55 17.13
N ASP A 48 1.43 -7.60 17.61
CA ASP A 48 1.03 -8.26 18.85
C ASP A 48 0.29 -9.58 18.61
N GLN A 49 -0.10 -9.87 17.37
CA GLN A 49 -0.73 -11.13 16.98
C GLN A 49 0.08 -11.86 15.91
N THR A 50 0.02 -13.18 15.96
CA THR A 50 0.71 -14.08 15.01
C THR A 50 -0.26 -15.15 14.55
N GLN A 51 -0.20 -15.50 13.28
CA GLN A 51 -1.00 -16.57 12.68
C GLN A 51 -0.15 -17.44 11.78
N SER A 52 -0.52 -18.71 11.68
CA SER A 52 0.19 -19.67 10.84
C SER A 52 -0.72 -20.82 10.41
N ASP A 53 -0.50 -21.31 9.19
CA ASP A 53 -1.10 -22.54 8.66
C ASP A 53 -0.14 -23.75 8.74
N GLY A 54 0.99 -23.59 9.45
CA GLY A 54 2.06 -24.58 9.54
C GLY A 54 3.10 -24.51 8.41
N THR A 55 2.83 -23.79 7.31
CA THR A 55 3.80 -23.57 6.23
C THR A 55 4.28 -22.13 6.21
N VAL A 56 3.34 -21.18 6.30
CA VAL A 56 3.61 -19.75 6.39
C VAL A 56 3.16 -19.23 7.75
N ARG A 57 3.83 -18.18 8.22
CA ARG A 57 3.51 -17.45 9.44
C ARG A 57 3.64 -15.97 9.18
N PHE A 58 2.69 -15.18 9.68
CA PHE A 58 2.72 -13.72 9.62
C PHE A 58 2.29 -13.12 10.94
N MET A 59 2.62 -11.84 11.13
CA MET A 59 2.28 -11.05 12.31
C MET A 59 1.54 -9.78 11.88
N TYR A 60 0.64 -9.28 12.72
CA TYR A 60 -0.14 -8.07 12.41
C TYR A 60 -0.44 -7.26 13.69
N PRO A 61 -0.65 -5.92 13.58
CA PRO A 61 -1.13 -5.09 14.67
C PRO A 61 -2.62 -5.30 14.87
N SER A 62 -3.01 -5.95 15.97
CA SER A 62 -4.42 -6.22 16.26
C SER A 62 -5.21 -4.98 16.66
N LYS A 63 -4.53 -3.87 16.94
CA LYS A 63 -5.17 -2.57 17.13
C LYS A 63 -5.82 -2.09 15.82
N ASP A 64 -5.11 -2.24 14.70
CA ASP A 64 -5.48 -1.63 13.41
C ASP A 64 -6.10 -2.65 12.46
N PHE A 65 -5.90 -3.96 12.71
CA PHE A 65 -6.45 -5.05 11.89
C PHE A 65 -7.30 -6.03 12.69
N GLY A 66 -8.43 -6.42 12.10
CA GLY A 66 -9.17 -7.62 12.46
C GLY A 66 -8.71 -8.83 11.63
N LEU A 67 -8.93 -10.04 12.14
CA LEU A 67 -8.66 -11.28 11.42
C LEU A 67 -9.95 -12.07 11.24
N ALA A 68 -10.25 -12.40 9.99
CA ALA A 68 -11.29 -13.34 9.60
C ALA A 68 -10.66 -14.58 8.97
N THR A 69 -11.19 -15.76 9.29
CA THR A 69 -10.86 -17.05 8.64
C THR A 69 -12.02 -17.61 7.82
N ASN A 70 -13.15 -16.91 7.81
CA ASN A 70 -14.28 -17.17 6.93
C ASN A 70 -15.07 -15.88 6.67
N ALA A 71 -15.88 -15.87 5.62
CA ALA A 71 -16.61 -14.68 5.17
C ALA A 71 -17.54 -14.08 6.24
N ASN A 72 -18.11 -14.89 7.13
CA ASN A 72 -19.03 -14.42 8.18
C ASN A 72 -18.31 -13.61 9.28
N GLN A 73 -16.98 -13.65 9.32
CA GLN A 73 -16.18 -12.90 10.29
C GLN A 73 -15.69 -11.55 9.75
N ILE A 74 -15.95 -11.23 8.49
CA ILE A 74 -15.62 -9.91 7.94
C ILE A 74 -16.60 -8.90 8.54
N LEU A 75 -16.09 -8.03 9.41
CA LEU A 75 -16.88 -7.05 10.15
C LEU A 75 -17.20 -5.78 9.35
N VAL A 76 -16.45 -5.55 8.26
CA VAL A 76 -16.59 -4.35 7.41
C VAL A 76 -17.61 -4.65 6.32
N SER A 77 -18.72 -3.91 6.32
CA SER A 77 -19.69 -3.93 5.23
C SER A 77 -19.33 -2.81 4.25
N SER A 78 -18.79 -3.19 3.10
CA SER A 78 -18.46 -2.30 1.98
C SER A 78 -19.01 -2.89 0.69
N PHE A 79 -19.22 -2.05 -0.33
CA PHE A 79 -19.70 -2.52 -1.63
C PHE A 79 -18.71 -3.50 -2.26
N ILE A 80 -17.43 -3.12 -2.22
CA ILE A 80 -16.32 -4.01 -2.54
C ILE A 80 -15.67 -4.47 -1.23
N PRO A 81 -15.71 -5.77 -0.88
CA PRO A 81 -15.16 -6.27 0.38
C PRO A 81 -13.63 -6.13 0.43
N PRO A 82 -13.04 -6.03 1.64
CA PRO A 82 -11.59 -5.91 1.81
C PRO A 82 -10.83 -7.16 1.33
N CYS A 83 -11.51 -8.31 1.28
CA CYS A 83 -10.98 -9.57 0.74
C CYS A 83 -12.05 -10.20 -0.16
N SER A 84 -11.66 -10.66 -1.34
CA SER A 84 -12.49 -11.50 -2.20
C SER A 84 -12.81 -12.85 -1.54
N SER A 85 -13.81 -13.56 -2.07
CA SER A 85 -14.17 -14.91 -1.60
C SER A 85 -13.00 -15.89 -1.72
N ASN A 86 -12.98 -16.93 -0.87
CA ASN A 86 -11.94 -17.98 -0.81
C ASN A 86 -10.59 -17.50 -0.25
N PHE A 87 -10.58 -17.16 1.03
CA PHE A 87 -9.36 -16.87 1.78
C PHE A 87 -9.13 -17.88 2.91
N LEU A 88 -7.86 -18.09 3.23
CA LEU A 88 -7.46 -18.74 4.47
C LEU A 88 -7.46 -17.74 5.63
N TYR A 89 -6.97 -16.53 5.36
CA TYR A 89 -7.01 -15.40 6.27
C TYR A 89 -7.39 -14.13 5.52
N CYS A 90 -8.23 -13.32 6.12
CA CYS A 90 -8.50 -11.95 5.69
C CYS A 90 -8.18 -11.03 6.86
N LEU A 91 -7.14 -10.20 6.68
CA LEU A 91 -6.85 -9.12 7.61
C LEU A 91 -7.59 -7.88 7.15
N ASN A 92 -8.65 -7.49 7.86
CA ASN A 92 -9.43 -6.31 7.53
C ASN A 92 -8.95 -5.12 8.37
N TYR A 93 -8.65 -4.01 7.71
CA TYR A 93 -8.36 -2.75 8.37
C TYR A 93 -9.60 -2.29 9.16
N LYS A 94 -9.40 -1.87 10.40
CA LYS A 94 -10.49 -1.48 11.32
C LYS A 94 -10.21 -0.19 12.11
N SER A 95 -9.13 0.52 11.79
CA SER A 95 -8.90 1.85 12.36
C SER A 95 -9.94 2.84 11.83
N THR A 96 -10.14 3.93 12.57
CA THR A 96 -11.07 5.02 12.27
C THR A 96 -10.38 6.22 11.60
N ASP A 97 -9.12 6.07 11.18
CA ASP A 97 -8.30 7.19 10.69
C ASP A 97 -8.87 7.88 9.43
N TYR A 98 -9.70 7.16 8.68
CA TYR A 98 -10.32 7.63 7.43
C TYR A 98 -11.83 7.87 7.56
N ASP A 99 -12.37 7.90 8.78
CA ASP A 99 -13.78 8.19 9.03
C ASP A 99 -14.17 9.56 8.45
N GLY A 100 -15.31 9.59 7.74
CA GLY A 100 -15.80 10.79 7.06
C GLY A 100 -15.12 11.09 5.72
N THR A 101 -14.34 10.16 5.17
CA THR A 101 -13.90 10.19 3.76
C THR A 101 -14.76 9.28 2.87
N ASN A 102 -14.49 9.22 1.57
CA ASN A 102 -15.03 8.20 0.65
C ASN A 102 -14.25 6.86 0.67
N PHE A 103 -13.41 6.61 1.69
CA PHE A 103 -12.85 5.30 1.97
C PHE A 103 -13.93 4.33 2.44
N GLU A 104 -13.88 3.08 1.98
CA GLU A 104 -14.88 2.06 2.37
C GLU A 104 -14.26 0.88 3.11
N SER A 105 -13.12 0.37 2.64
CA SER A 105 -12.49 -0.79 3.26
C SER A 105 -11.03 -0.94 2.82
N ALA A 106 -10.25 -1.66 3.62
CA ALA A 106 -8.96 -2.16 3.18
C ALA A 106 -8.66 -3.51 3.83
N GLY A 107 -7.83 -4.32 3.17
CA GLY A 107 -7.37 -5.56 3.76
C GLY A 107 -6.24 -6.24 3.01
N LEU A 108 -5.71 -7.27 3.67
CA LEU A 108 -4.77 -8.23 3.13
C LEU A 108 -5.41 -9.62 3.15
N ARG A 109 -5.75 -10.12 1.98
CA ARG A 109 -6.23 -11.48 1.77
C ARG A 109 -5.05 -12.42 1.62
N ILE A 110 -5.09 -13.56 2.32
CA ILE A 110 -4.12 -14.64 2.19
C ILE A 110 -4.88 -15.90 1.80
N ALA A 111 -4.52 -16.51 0.68
CA ALA A 111 -5.13 -17.73 0.19
C ALA A 111 -4.08 -18.77 -0.22
N LYS A 112 -4.49 -20.03 -0.13
CA LYS A 112 -3.72 -21.19 -0.58
C LYS A 112 -4.31 -21.68 -1.91
N ARG A 113 -3.53 -21.60 -2.99
CA ARG A 113 -3.98 -21.96 -4.34
C ARG A 113 -3.76 -23.44 -4.61
N VAL A 114 -4.64 -24.26 -4.03
CA VAL A 114 -4.61 -25.73 -4.20
C VAL A 114 -4.89 -26.17 -5.64
N ASP A 115 -5.48 -25.29 -6.43
CA ASP A 115 -5.75 -25.46 -7.86
C ASP A 115 -4.50 -25.23 -8.74
N ILE A 116 -3.47 -24.55 -8.22
CA ILE A 116 -2.22 -24.28 -8.94
C ILE A 116 -1.09 -25.15 -8.39
N VAL A 117 -0.61 -26.08 -9.24
CA VAL A 117 0.49 -26.98 -8.89
C VAL A 117 1.74 -26.62 -9.71
N GLY A 118 2.86 -26.44 -9.02
CA GLY A 118 4.16 -26.19 -9.64
C GLY A 118 4.55 -24.71 -9.68
N GLU A 119 5.85 -24.48 -9.55
CA GLU A 119 6.44 -23.15 -9.43
C GLU A 119 6.12 -22.22 -10.61
N PRO A 120 6.26 -22.63 -11.89
CA PRO A 120 6.01 -21.74 -13.00
C PRO A 120 4.55 -21.29 -13.08
N LEU A 121 3.61 -22.20 -12.78
CA LEU A 121 2.18 -21.84 -12.77
C LEU A 121 1.87 -20.92 -11.60
N CYS A 122 2.39 -21.20 -10.40
CA CYS A 122 2.18 -20.36 -9.23
C CYS A 122 2.59 -18.90 -9.48
N LEU A 123 3.73 -18.68 -10.14
CA LEU A 123 4.29 -17.34 -10.34
C LEU A 123 3.66 -16.58 -11.51
N ASN A 124 3.07 -17.26 -12.49
CA ASN A 124 2.65 -16.66 -13.76
C ASN A 124 1.15 -16.78 -14.06
N THR A 125 0.38 -17.60 -13.33
CA THR A 125 -1.08 -17.65 -13.51
C THR A 125 -1.68 -16.29 -13.15
N PRO A 126 -2.45 -15.67 -14.08
CA PRO A 126 -3.10 -14.39 -13.83
C PRO A 126 -3.97 -14.43 -12.56
N PRO A 127 -4.08 -13.30 -11.83
CA PRO A 127 -5.11 -13.12 -10.81
C PRO A 127 -6.50 -13.50 -11.31
N GLU A 128 -7.36 -13.97 -10.39
CA GLU A 128 -8.75 -14.27 -10.72
C GLU A 128 -9.46 -13.00 -11.26
N GLY A 129 -10.23 -13.15 -12.33
CA GLY A 129 -10.89 -12.03 -13.02
C GLY A 129 -10.02 -11.33 -14.08
N PHE A 130 -8.74 -11.70 -14.21
CA PHE A 130 -7.83 -11.16 -15.22
C PHE A 130 -7.51 -12.21 -16.29
N ASP A 131 -7.26 -11.74 -17.52
CA ASP A 131 -6.91 -12.62 -18.63
C ASP A 131 -5.39 -12.92 -18.69
N SER A 132 -5.00 -13.77 -19.64
CA SER A 132 -3.61 -14.22 -19.82
C SER A 132 -2.62 -13.13 -20.25
N SER A 133 -3.08 -11.92 -20.58
CA SER A 133 -2.19 -10.79 -20.86
C SER A 133 -1.60 -10.19 -19.60
N MET A 134 -2.23 -10.41 -18.43
CA MET A 134 -1.69 -9.96 -17.16
C MET A 134 -0.54 -10.88 -16.71
N VAL A 135 0.67 -10.35 -16.78
CA VAL A 135 1.91 -11.02 -16.38
C VAL A 135 2.49 -10.38 -15.12
N PRO A 136 3.28 -11.11 -14.31
CA PRO A 136 3.88 -10.53 -13.12
C PRO A 136 4.84 -9.39 -13.50
N ASN A 137 4.80 -8.30 -12.74
CA ASN A 137 5.69 -7.15 -12.91
C ASN A 137 7.14 -7.51 -12.54
N LEU A 138 7.30 -8.39 -11.53
CA LEU A 138 8.60 -8.84 -11.06
C LEU A 138 8.47 -10.22 -10.42
N THR A 139 9.49 -11.05 -10.63
CA THR A 139 9.64 -12.37 -10.02
C THR A 139 11.02 -12.47 -9.37
N THR A 140 11.09 -13.02 -8.17
CA THR A 140 12.31 -13.29 -7.42
C THR A 140 12.32 -14.74 -6.96
N SER A 141 13.51 -15.31 -6.82
CA SER A 141 13.70 -16.71 -6.46
C SER A 141 14.89 -16.86 -5.53
N THR A 142 14.73 -17.73 -4.53
CA THR A 142 15.77 -18.18 -3.59
C THR A 142 15.91 -19.70 -3.72
N ASP A 143 16.60 -20.38 -2.80
CA ASP A 143 16.61 -21.85 -2.77
C ASP A 143 15.31 -22.42 -2.15
N GLU A 144 14.71 -21.75 -1.16
CA GLU A 144 13.54 -22.26 -0.43
C GLU A 144 12.20 -21.91 -1.10
N TYR A 145 12.12 -20.74 -1.73
CA TYR A 145 10.88 -20.22 -2.29
C TYR A 145 11.11 -19.31 -3.51
N SER A 146 10.01 -19.03 -4.21
CA SER A 146 9.91 -17.98 -5.24
C SER A 146 8.71 -17.09 -4.99
N THR A 147 8.81 -15.83 -5.38
CA THR A 147 7.71 -14.86 -5.29
C THR A 147 7.54 -14.08 -6.59
N SER A 148 6.32 -13.64 -6.86
CA SER A 148 6.04 -12.69 -7.93
C SER A 148 5.03 -11.64 -7.48
N VAL A 149 4.95 -10.52 -8.18
CA VAL A 149 3.99 -9.45 -7.91
C VAL A 149 3.23 -9.08 -9.18
N PHE A 150 1.93 -8.88 -9.04
CA PHE A 150 0.99 -8.36 -10.03
C PHE A 150 0.43 -7.04 -9.48
N SER A 151 0.85 -5.94 -10.06
CA SER A 151 0.38 -4.59 -9.76
C SER A 151 -0.89 -4.28 -10.55
N ASN A 152 -1.65 -3.28 -10.09
CA ASN A 152 -2.88 -2.82 -10.75
C ASN A 152 -3.98 -3.89 -10.81
N VAL A 153 -4.10 -4.69 -9.75
CA VAL A 153 -5.23 -5.61 -9.56
C VAL A 153 -6.41 -4.77 -9.08
N ASN A 154 -7.05 -4.08 -10.03
CA ASN A 154 -8.11 -3.12 -9.74
C ASN A 154 -9.49 -3.71 -10.06
N ASP A 155 -10.49 -3.26 -9.32
CA ASP A 155 -11.89 -3.61 -9.52
C ASP A 155 -12.74 -2.33 -9.51
N ALA A 156 -13.85 -2.33 -10.25
CA ALA A 156 -14.77 -1.22 -10.28
C ALA A 156 -16.20 -1.72 -10.50
N ALA A 157 -17.13 -1.26 -9.68
CA ALA A 157 -18.52 -1.65 -9.76
C ALA A 157 -19.44 -0.56 -9.19
N THR A 158 -20.46 -0.15 -9.95
CA THR A 158 -21.57 0.72 -9.48
C THR A 158 -21.12 1.99 -8.74
N GLY A 159 -20.11 2.70 -9.23
CA GLY A 159 -19.62 3.90 -8.56
C GLY A 159 -18.70 3.63 -7.37
N HIS A 160 -18.24 2.40 -7.19
CA HIS A 160 -17.21 1.98 -6.25
C HIS A 160 -16.01 1.45 -7.05
N TYR A 161 -14.83 1.54 -6.46
CA TYR A 161 -13.61 1.00 -7.04
C TYR A 161 -12.68 0.50 -5.95
N ALA A 162 -11.85 -0.47 -6.28
CA ALA A 162 -10.79 -0.93 -5.43
C ALA A 162 -9.47 -0.97 -6.19
N SER A 163 -8.41 -0.57 -5.50
CA SER A 163 -7.04 -0.73 -5.98
C SER A 163 -6.36 -1.84 -5.19
N GLY A 164 -5.64 -2.72 -5.89
CA GLY A 164 -4.98 -3.84 -5.27
C GLY A 164 -3.65 -4.24 -5.89
N ILE A 165 -2.91 -5.04 -5.14
CA ILE A 165 -1.64 -5.65 -5.53
C ILE A 165 -1.68 -7.08 -5.07
N LEU A 166 -1.37 -8.01 -5.97
CA LEU A 166 -1.32 -9.43 -5.67
C LEU A 166 0.11 -9.93 -5.70
N TYR A 167 0.50 -10.63 -4.64
CA TYR A 167 1.78 -11.28 -4.51
C TYR A 167 1.59 -12.80 -4.51
N ARG A 168 2.49 -13.50 -5.18
CA ARG A 168 2.59 -14.97 -5.16
C ARG A 168 3.75 -15.40 -4.30
N LEU A 169 3.59 -16.53 -3.64
CA LEU A 169 4.66 -17.24 -2.96
C LEU A 169 4.55 -18.73 -3.28
N TYR A 170 5.57 -19.29 -3.93
CA TYR A 170 5.73 -20.73 -4.10
C TYR A 170 6.75 -21.26 -3.10
N VAL A 171 6.33 -22.17 -2.22
CA VAL A 171 7.20 -22.81 -1.22
C VAL A 171 7.63 -24.18 -1.75
N ARG A 172 8.93 -24.38 -1.99
CA ARG A 172 9.43 -25.61 -2.65
C ARG A 172 9.33 -26.85 -1.79
N ALA A 173 9.61 -26.73 -0.49
CA ALA A 173 9.61 -27.86 0.43
C ALA A 173 8.25 -28.59 0.48
N SER A 174 7.15 -27.86 0.29
CA SER A 174 5.80 -28.39 0.33
C SER A 174 5.06 -28.31 -1.02
N SER A 175 5.75 -27.90 -2.08
CA SER A 175 5.17 -27.64 -3.42
C SER A 175 3.87 -26.83 -3.37
N THR A 176 3.83 -25.79 -2.54
CA THR A 176 2.59 -25.07 -2.22
C THR A 176 2.60 -23.65 -2.78
N CYS A 177 1.49 -23.24 -3.40
CA CYS A 177 1.28 -21.88 -3.88
C CYS A 177 0.39 -21.06 -2.93
N TYR A 178 0.83 -19.86 -2.60
CA TYR A 178 0.08 -18.86 -1.84
C TYR A 178 -0.16 -17.60 -2.67
N GLU A 179 -1.24 -16.93 -2.33
CA GLU A 179 -1.65 -15.63 -2.85
C GLU A 179 -1.84 -14.67 -1.68
N PHE A 180 -1.23 -13.49 -1.79
CA PHE A 180 -1.40 -12.39 -0.86
C PHE A 180 -1.92 -11.20 -1.65
N GLU A 181 -3.15 -10.77 -1.43
CA GLU A 181 -3.75 -9.64 -2.16
C GLU A 181 -4.05 -8.51 -1.18
N THR A 182 -3.42 -7.36 -1.40
CA THR A 182 -3.85 -6.12 -0.74
C THR A 182 -4.99 -5.51 -1.55
N ARG A 183 -6.00 -4.98 -0.88
CA ARG A 183 -7.13 -4.29 -1.53
C ARG A 183 -7.54 -3.08 -0.71
N ILE A 184 -7.77 -1.95 -1.39
CA ILE A 184 -8.27 -0.70 -0.80
C ILE A 184 -9.49 -0.28 -1.62
N GLY A 185 -10.66 -0.31 -1.01
CA GLY A 185 -11.95 0.04 -1.60
C GLY A 185 -12.37 1.47 -1.27
N GLN A 186 -12.93 2.16 -2.26
CA GLN A 186 -13.37 3.54 -2.23
C GLN A 186 -14.67 3.69 -3.03
N SER A 187 -15.53 4.61 -2.61
CA SER A 187 -16.66 5.08 -3.42
C SER A 187 -16.28 6.32 -4.22
N GLN A 188 -16.95 6.57 -5.34
CA GLN A 188 -16.78 7.83 -6.06
C GLN A 188 -17.30 8.98 -5.21
N LEU A 189 -16.48 10.03 -5.06
CA LEU A 189 -16.87 11.23 -4.30
C LEU A 189 -18.15 11.88 -4.86
N ALA A 190 -18.39 11.75 -6.16
CA ALA A 190 -19.60 12.24 -6.83
C ALA A 190 -20.91 11.56 -6.37
N ASN A 191 -20.83 10.43 -5.66
CA ASN A 191 -21.99 9.76 -5.08
C ASN A 191 -22.52 10.47 -3.82
N TYR A 192 -21.78 11.46 -3.30
CA TYR A 192 -22.10 12.16 -2.06
C TYR A 192 -22.48 13.63 -2.32
N PRO A 193 -23.43 14.20 -1.57
CA PRO A 193 -23.67 15.64 -1.62
C PRO A 193 -22.41 16.42 -1.24
N ALA A 194 -22.20 17.56 -1.89
CA ALA A 194 -21.00 18.38 -1.69
C ALA A 194 -20.80 18.72 -0.21
N GLY A 195 -19.59 18.42 0.31
CA GLY A 195 -19.18 18.71 1.68
C GLY A 195 -19.60 17.69 2.74
N THR A 196 -20.26 16.58 2.36
CA THR A 196 -20.68 15.55 3.33
C THR A 196 -19.56 14.57 3.70
N VAL A 197 -18.67 14.26 2.76
CA VAL A 197 -17.47 13.46 2.98
C VAL A 197 -16.26 14.15 2.36
N LYS A 198 -15.08 13.86 2.92
CA LYS A 198 -13.79 14.28 2.35
C LYS A 198 -13.32 13.26 1.31
N GLU A 199 -12.39 13.69 0.47
CA GLU A 199 -11.69 12.77 -0.41
C GLU A 199 -10.62 11.98 0.39
N PHE A 200 -10.63 10.66 0.24
CA PHE A 200 -9.53 9.77 0.56
C PHE A 200 -8.48 9.94 -0.53
N THR A 201 -7.40 10.62 -0.18
CA THR A 201 -6.45 11.12 -1.16
C THR A 201 -5.47 10.05 -1.63
N THR A 202 -4.74 10.32 -2.71
CA THR A 202 -3.61 9.48 -3.14
C THR A 202 -2.57 9.28 -2.04
N ALA A 203 -2.36 10.28 -1.17
CA ALA A 203 -1.42 10.19 -0.06
C ALA A 203 -1.93 9.25 1.04
N ASP A 204 -3.24 9.28 1.31
CA ASP A 204 -3.88 8.36 2.26
C ASP A 204 -3.80 6.92 1.72
N GLN A 205 -4.12 6.72 0.43
CA GLN A 205 -3.99 5.43 -0.23
C GLN A 205 -2.56 4.89 -0.16
N ALA A 206 -1.55 5.72 -0.41
CA ALA A 206 -0.15 5.32 -0.33
C ALA A 206 0.27 4.94 1.09
N SER A 207 -0.22 5.67 2.10
CA SER A 207 0.07 5.40 3.51
C SER A 207 -0.55 4.06 3.95
N LEU A 208 -1.83 3.85 3.65
CA LEU A 208 -2.53 2.61 3.97
C LEU A 208 -1.96 1.40 3.21
N GLN A 209 -1.56 1.58 1.95
CA GLN A 209 -0.87 0.55 1.18
C GLN A 209 0.48 0.18 1.82
N ALA A 210 1.20 1.15 2.39
CA ALA A 210 2.44 0.88 3.12
C ALA A 210 2.19 0.08 4.40
N GLU A 211 1.13 0.36 5.14
CA GLU A 211 0.72 -0.42 6.33
C GLU A 211 0.38 -1.87 5.99
N LEU A 212 -0.38 -2.10 4.90
CA LEU A 212 -0.66 -3.45 4.42
C LEU A 212 0.63 -4.19 4.00
N ARG A 213 1.57 -3.49 3.36
CA ARG A 213 2.87 -4.04 2.97
C ARG A 213 3.74 -4.35 4.20
N LEU A 214 3.62 -3.57 5.27
CA LEU A 214 4.32 -3.84 6.53
C LEU A 214 3.90 -5.18 7.13
N VAL A 215 2.60 -5.49 7.15
CA VAL A 215 2.09 -6.82 7.55
C VAL A 215 2.62 -7.92 6.64
N LEU A 216 2.54 -7.75 5.32
CA LEU A 216 3.07 -8.70 4.33
C LEU A 216 4.56 -9.03 4.60
N ASN A 217 5.35 -8.02 4.94
CA ASN A 217 6.78 -8.14 5.21
C ASN A 217 7.13 -8.89 6.50
N THR A 218 6.14 -9.25 7.32
CA THR A 218 6.34 -10.14 8.49
C THR A 218 6.32 -11.62 8.13
N THR A 219 5.98 -11.95 6.88
CA THR A 219 5.81 -13.33 6.43
C THR A 219 7.12 -14.13 6.56
N THR A 220 7.01 -15.29 7.19
CA THR A 220 8.09 -16.27 7.37
C THR A 220 7.61 -17.66 6.96
N LEU A 221 8.53 -18.49 6.48
CA LEU A 221 8.30 -19.93 6.29
C LEU A 221 8.41 -20.66 7.64
N SER A 222 7.95 -21.91 7.68
CA SER A 222 8.08 -22.78 8.87
C SER A 222 9.54 -23.05 9.27
N SER A 223 10.49 -22.93 8.35
CA SER A 223 11.93 -22.94 8.61
C SER A 223 12.43 -21.72 9.39
N GLY A 224 11.62 -20.66 9.49
CA GLY A 224 12.00 -19.35 10.03
C GLY A 224 12.52 -18.39 8.96
N THR A 225 12.70 -18.84 7.72
CA THR A 225 13.16 -17.99 6.61
C THR A 225 12.16 -16.87 6.33
N LYS A 226 12.64 -15.62 6.35
CA LYS A 226 11.84 -14.45 6.01
C LYS A 226 11.56 -14.41 4.52
N VAL A 227 10.28 -14.32 4.16
CA VAL A 227 9.86 -14.15 2.77
C VAL A 227 10.04 -12.69 2.38
N VAL A 228 10.75 -12.46 1.27
CA VAL A 228 10.91 -11.16 0.65
C VAL A 228 10.07 -11.11 -0.62
N PHE A 229 9.00 -10.32 -0.59
CA PHE A 229 8.20 -10.01 -1.76
C PHE A 229 8.80 -8.85 -2.56
N PRO A 230 8.63 -8.83 -3.89
CA PRO A 230 9.09 -7.71 -4.72
C PRO A 230 8.44 -6.36 -4.36
#